data_AF-A0A7U4H713-F1
#
_entry.id   AF-A0A7U4H713-F1
#
_cell.length_a   1.000
_cell.length_b   1.000
_cell.length_c   1.000
_cell.angle_alpha   90.00
_cell.angle_beta   90.00
_cell.angle_gamma   90.00
#
_symmetry.space_group_name_H-M   'P 1'
#
loop_
_entity.id
_entity.type
_entity.pdbx_description
1 polymer ?
#
loop_
_entity_poly.entity_id
_entity_poly.type
_entity_poly.pdbx_seq_one_letter_code
_entity_poly.pdbx_strand_id
1 'polypeptide(L)' 'MSATSAAPITPLSVTVPEATRLLGFKDPKSTYNLIHEGKIKARKSGRIFLVSYQSLVKYVEG' A
#
# COMPACT_ATOMS: atom_id res chain seq x y z
N MET A 1 27.90 17.37 15.48
CA MET A 1 26.80 17.61 14.54
C MET A 1 25.72 16.56 14.82
N SER A 2 24.71 16.92 15.61
CA SER A 2 23.64 15.98 16.00
C SER A 2 22.65 15.83 14.84
N ALA A 3 22.62 14.66 14.22
CA ALA A 3 21.58 14.31 13.27
C ALA A 3 20.25 14.20 14.04
N THR A 4 19.35 15.15 13.82
CA THR A 4 17.96 15.02 14.27
C THR A 4 17.34 13.91 13.43
N SER A 5 17.18 12.71 14.00
CA SER A 5 16.50 11.60 13.35
C SER A 5 15.03 11.94 13.23
N ALA A 6 14.62 12.53 12.11
CA ALA A 6 13.22 12.69 11.76
C ALA A 6 12.55 11.31 11.78
N ALA A 7 11.45 11.18 12.53
CA ALA A 7 10.71 9.93 12.62
C ALA A 7 10.31 9.43 11.22
N PRO A 8 10.33 8.11 10.96
CA PRO A 8 9.98 7.58 9.65
C PRO A 8 8.53 7.95 9.32
N ILE A 9 8.34 8.73 8.26
CA ILE A 9 7.01 9.16 7.80
C ILE A 9 6.33 7.96 7.15
N THR A 10 5.31 7.43 7.82
CA THR A 10 4.46 6.38 7.25
C THR A 10 3.46 7.01 6.26
N PRO A 11 3.39 6.51 5.01
CA PRO A 11 2.46 7.07 4.03
C PRO A 11 1.01 6.72 4.41
N LEU A 12 0.07 7.64 4.16
CA LEU A 12 -1.37 7.38 4.35
C LEU A 12 -1.89 6.36 3.31
N SER A 13 -1.42 6.51 2.07
CA SER A 13 -1.77 5.64 0.95
C SER A 13 -0.64 5.55 -0.05
N VAL A 14 -0.56 4.43 -0.76
CA VAL A 14 0.38 4.18 -1.85
C VAL A 14 -0.37 3.86 -3.15
N THR A 15 0.31 3.95 -4.28
CA THR A 15 -0.25 3.55 -5.57
C THR A 15 -0.27 2.02 -5.70
N VAL A 16 -1.04 1.48 -6.65
CA VAL A 16 -1.06 0.02 -6.90
C VAL A 16 0.31 -0.55 -7.26
N PRO A 17 1.13 0.06 -8.16
CA PRO A 17 2.47 -0.43 -8.43
C PRO A 17 3.36 -0.48 -7.18
N GLU A 18 3.24 0.53 -6.31
CA GLU A 18 4.03 0.58 -5.07
C GLU A 18 3.56 -0.44 -4.05
N ALA A 19 2.24 -0.59 -3.85
CA ALA A 19 1.68 -1.66 -3.03
C ALA A 19 2.13 -3.05 -3.52
N THR A 20 2.19 -3.26 -4.84
CA THR A 20 2.66 -4.50 -5.45
C THR A 20 4.11 -4.79 -5.09
N ARG A 21 4.98 -3.77 -5.15
CA ARG A 21 6.39 -3.88 -4.73
C ARG A 21 6.52 -4.16 -3.24
N LEU A 22 5.77 -3.45 -2.40
CA LEU A 22 5.82 -3.60 -0.93
C LEU A 22 5.36 -4.99 -0.47
N LEU A 23 4.35 -5.56 -1.14
CA LEU A 23 3.89 -6.93 -0.88
C LEU A 23 4.81 -8.00 -1.48
N GLY A 24 5.83 -7.61 -2.25
CA GLY A 24 6.74 -8.55 -2.92
C GLY A 24 6.13 -9.26 -4.14
N PHE A 25 5.04 -8.74 -4.70
CA PHE A 25 4.43 -9.31 -5.90
C PHE A 25 5.15 -8.88 -7.17
N LYS A 26 5.13 -9.76 -8.17
CA LYS A 26 5.68 -9.49 -9.51
C LYS A 26 4.70 -8.73 -10.40
N ASP A 27 3.40 -8.98 -10.27
CA ASP A 27 2.35 -8.45 -11.15
C ASP A 27 1.33 -7.60 -10.37
N PRO A 28 1.05 -6.36 -10.79
CA PRO A 28 -0.04 -5.54 -10.25
C PRO A 28 -1.41 -6.20 -10.22
N LYS A 29 -1.66 -7.19 -11.10
CA LYS A 29 -2.93 -7.94 -11.11
C LYS A 29 -3.23 -8.61 -9.78
N SER A 30 -2.22 -9.13 -9.09
CA SER A 30 -2.38 -9.72 -7.75
C SER A 30 -2.92 -8.70 -6.75
N THR A 31 -2.37 -7.48 -6.77
CA THR A 31 -2.83 -6.38 -5.91
C THR A 31 -4.25 -5.95 -6.26
N TYR A 32 -4.61 -5.89 -7.55
CA TYR A 32 -5.99 -5.61 -7.97
C TYR A 32 -6.98 -6.69 -7.52
N ASN A 33 -6.60 -7.97 -7.57
CA ASN A 33 -7.42 -9.06 -7.07
C ASN A 33 -7.68 -8.91 -5.57
N LEU A 34 -6.66 -8.56 -4.76
CA LEU A 34 -6.84 -8.33 -3.32
C LEU A 34 -7.76 -7.14 -3.01
N ILE A 35 -7.72 -6.09 -3.84
CA ILE A 35 -8.66 -4.96 -3.72
C ILE A 35 -10.07 -5.44 -4.06
N HIS A 36 -10.24 -6.23 -5.12
CA HIS A 36 -11.54 -6.73 -5.56
C HIS A 36 -12.16 -7.72 -4.57
N GLU A 37 -11.34 -8.60 -3.98
CA GLU A 37 -11.70 -9.55 -2.93
C GLU A 37 -11.98 -8.87 -1.58
N GLY A 38 -11.72 -7.56 -1.46
CA GLY A 38 -11.92 -6.79 -0.22
C GLY A 38 -10.89 -7.07 0.88
N LYS A 39 -9.83 -7.82 0.56
CA LYS A 39 -8.72 -8.13 1.49
C LYS A 39 -7.88 -6.91 1.82
N ILE A 40 -7.78 -5.96 0.88
CA ILE A 40 -7.07 -4.69 1.09
C ILE A 40 -7.97 -3.52 0.72
N LYS A 41 -8.03 -2.50 1.59
CA LYS A 41 -8.80 -1.28 1.36
C LYS A 41 -8.09 -0.35 0.39
N ALA A 42 -8.77 0.01 -0.69
CA ALA A 42 -8.34 1.02 -1.64
C ALA A 42 -9.47 1.98 -1.99
N ARG A 43 -9.12 3.21 -2.35
CA ARG A 43 -10.04 4.23 -2.85
C ARG A 43 -9.73 4.56 -4.30
N LYS A 44 -10.73 4.47 -5.17
CA LYS A 44 -10.60 4.94 -6.56
C LYS A 44 -10.50 6.47 -6.57
N SER A 45 -9.45 7.00 -7.19
CA SER A 45 -9.22 8.43 -7.37
C SER A 45 -8.94 8.69 -8.84
N GLY A 46 -9.98 9.06 -9.59
CA GLY A 46 -9.91 9.23 -11.04
C GLY A 46 -9.48 7.94 -11.75
N ARG A 47 -8.29 7.97 -12.36
CA ARG A 47 -7.70 6.86 -13.12
C ARG A 47 -6.82 5.93 -12.29
N ILE A 48 -6.59 6.24 -11.02
CA ILE A 48 -5.72 5.45 -10.13
C ILE A 48 -6.49 4.92 -8.92
N PHE A 49 -5.89 3.96 -8.23
CA PHE A 49 -6.32 3.52 -6.91
C PHE A 49 -5.28 3.94 -5.87
N LEU A 50 -5.77 4.53 -4.79
CA LEU A 50 -5.00 4.82 -3.59
C LEU A 50 -5.22 3.69 -2.60
N VAL A 51 -4.19 2.88 -2.38
CA VAL A 51 -4.21 1.73 -1.48
C VAL A 51 -3.82 2.19 -0.09
N SER A 52 -4.65 1.89 0.92
CA SER A 52 -4.34 2.27 2.30
C SER A 52 -3.12 1.51 2.80
N TYR A 53 -2.09 2.23 3.24
CA TYR A 53 -0.88 1.61 3.77
C TYR A 53 -1.17 0.78 5.03
N GLN A 54 -2.02 1.29 5.92
CA GLN A 54 -2.47 0.55 7.11
C GLN A 54 -3.18 -0.75 6.75
N SER A 55 -3.95 -0.77 5.64
CA SER A 55 -4.61 -1.99 5.20
C SER A 55 -3.62 -3.02 4.63
N LEU A 56 -2.52 -2.57 4.02
CA LEU A 56 -1.45 -3.46 3.55
C LEU A 56 -0.75 -4.12 4.74
N VAL A 57 -0.42 -3.35 5.77
CA VAL A 57 0.19 -3.87 7.00
C VAL A 57 -0.72 -4.91 7.66
N LYS A 58 -1.99 -4.58 7.88
CA LYS A 58 -2.98 -5.53 8.42
C LYS A 58 -3.11 -6.81 7.58
N TYR A 59 -3.07 -6.68 6.25
CA TYR A 59 -3.14 -7.85 5.38
C TYR A 59 -1.95 -8.82 5.58
N VAL A 60 -0.77 -8.30 5.90
CA VAL A 60 0.43 -9.11 6.14
C VAL A 60 0.48 -9.65 7.57
N GLU A 61 0.06 -8.86 8.56
CA GLU A 61 0.15 -9.21 9.98
C GLU A 61 -1.02 -10.06 10.50
N GLY A 62 -2.17 -10.05 9.82
CA GLY A 62 -3.40 -10.77 10.21
C GLY A 62 -4.35 -9.95 11.06
#